data_AF-A0A957V9V1-F1
#
_entry.id   AF-A0A957V9V1-F1
#
_cell.length_a   1.000
_cell.length_b   1.000
_cell.length_c   1.000
_cell.angle_alpha   90.00
_cell.angle_beta   90.00
_cell.angle_gamma   90.00
#
_symmetry.space_group_name_H-M   'P 1'
#
loop_
_entity.id
_entity.type
_entity.pdbx_description
1 polymer ?
#
loop_
_entity_poly.entity_id
_entity_poly.type
_entity_poly.pdbx_seq_one_letter_code
_entity_poly.pdbx_strand_id
1 'polypeptide(L)'
;MAKSGHKSISRIDTPSKRTHGWYVRVYFNRTMHSKFFSDSRYGDADAALAEAIIYRDEIEEKVGKPRTDRHVVTASPRNQSGVIGVQRKTKRSRTRHGKMSECDVYEITWNPEPNVIRRTSVSVDRYGEEEAFRRACIIRRKKEQEMYGRELQISAGS
;
A
#
# COMPACT_ATOMS: atom_id res chain seq x y z
N MET A 1 -13.71 8.24 9.12
CA MET A 1 -12.51 8.04 9.96
C MET A 1 -12.86 7.08 11.08
N ALA A 2 -11.92 6.27 11.58
CA ALA A 2 -12.18 5.48 12.78
C ALA A 2 -12.45 6.42 13.96
N LYS A 3 -13.30 6.02 14.93
CA LYS A 3 -13.60 6.83 16.13
C LYS A 3 -12.36 7.23 16.94
N SER A 4 -11.25 6.50 16.76
CA SER A 4 -9.93 6.78 17.35
C SER A 4 -9.19 7.96 16.71
N GLY A 5 -9.57 8.42 15.50
CA GLY A 5 -8.73 9.30 14.69
C GLY A 5 -7.46 8.64 14.11
N HIS A 6 -7.19 7.38 14.48
CA HIS A 6 -5.98 6.65 14.10
C HIS A 6 -6.31 5.44 13.24
N LYS A 7 -5.73 5.37 12.04
CA LYS A 7 -5.85 4.18 11.18
C LYS A 7 -5.33 2.94 11.90
N SER A 8 -5.96 1.81 11.60
CA SER A 8 -5.64 0.50 12.21
C SER A 8 -5.94 0.38 13.71
N ILE A 9 -6.52 1.40 14.35
CA ILE A 9 -6.92 1.35 15.76
C ILE A 9 -8.43 1.59 15.85
N SER A 10 -9.16 0.73 16.55
CA SER A 10 -10.61 0.85 16.73
C SER A 10 -10.98 0.74 18.20
N ARG A 11 -11.94 1.56 18.65
CA ARG A 11 -12.50 1.43 19.99
C ARG A 11 -13.38 0.18 20.07
N ILE A 12 -13.24 -0.60 21.12
CA ILE A 12 -14.17 -1.66 21.50
C ILE A 12 -14.75 -1.30 22.86
N ASP A 13 -16.06 -1.12 22.89
CA ASP A 13 -16.84 -0.94 24.11
C ASP A 13 -17.93 -2.01 24.14
N THR A 14 -17.79 -2.97 25.04
CA THR A 14 -18.79 -4.02 25.27
C THR A 14 -19.28 -3.93 26.72
N PRO A 15 -20.32 -3.12 27.00
CA PRO A 15 -20.81 -2.90 28.37
C PRO A 15 -21.24 -4.19 29.08
N SER A 16 -21.89 -5.11 28.36
CA SER A 16 -22.34 -6.40 28.90
C SER A 16 -21.20 -7.30 29.38
N LYS A 17 -20.00 -7.14 28.81
CA LYS A 17 -18.79 -7.90 29.17
C LYS A 17 -17.77 -7.05 29.93
N ARG A 18 -18.13 -5.82 30.32
CA ARG A 18 -17.25 -4.82 30.95
C ARG A 18 -15.88 -4.71 30.26
N THR A 19 -15.86 -4.87 28.93
CA THR A 19 -14.64 -4.91 28.13
C THR A 19 -14.55 -3.61 27.35
N HIS A 20 -13.58 -2.78 27.72
CA HIS A 20 -13.35 -1.45 27.19
C HIS A 20 -11.88 -1.32 26.81
N GLY A 21 -11.61 -0.86 25.59
CA GLY A 21 -10.23 -0.75 25.13
C GLY A 21 -10.09 -0.49 23.64
N TRP A 22 -8.84 -0.53 23.19
CA TRP A 22 -8.46 -0.28 21.82
C TRP A 22 -7.96 -1.55 21.15
N TYR A 23 -8.46 -1.81 19.95
CA TYR A 23 -8.05 -2.93 19.13
C TYR A 23 -7.22 -2.47 17.95
N VAL A 24 -5.95 -2.85 17.97
CA VAL A 24 -4.99 -2.60 16.90
C VAL A 24 -5.06 -3.74 15.89
N ARG A 25 -5.15 -3.40 14.60
CA ARG A 25 -5.14 -4.33 13.47
C ARG A 25 -4.29 -3.77 12.33
N VAL A 26 -3.06 -4.26 12.23
CA VAL A 26 -2.12 -3.92 11.15
C VAL A 26 -2.10 -5.09 10.16
N TYR A 27 -2.73 -4.89 9.01
CA TYR A 27 -2.59 -5.80 7.87
C TYR A 27 -1.50 -5.28 6.93
N PHE A 28 -0.56 -6.15 6.57
CA PHE A 28 0.49 -5.88 5.61
C PHE A 28 1.03 -7.18 5.00
N ASN A 29 1.32 -7.19 3.71
CA ASN A 29 1.91 -8.32 3.00
C ASN A 29 1.23 -9.68 3.31
N ARG A 30 -0.10 -9.70 3.28
CA ARG A 30 -0.95 -10.87 3.57
C ARG A 30 -0.99 -11.34 5.03
N THR A 31 -0.22 -10.73 5.94
CA THR A 31 -0.21 -11.05 7.36
C THR A 31 -1.01 -10.01 8.15
N MET A 32 -1.78 -10.47 9.14
CA MET A 32 -2.49 -9.62 10.10
C MET A 32 -1.82 -9.69 11.47
N HIS A 33 -1.39 -8.54 11.98
CA HIS A 33 -0.94 -8.38 13.36
C HIS A 33 -2.02 -7.65 14.14
N SER A 34 -2.48 -8.25 15.24
CA SER A 34 -3.55 -7.66 16.05
C SER A 34 -3.29 -7.81 17.54
N LYS A 35 -3.66 -6.79 18.31
CA LYS A 35 -3.55 -6.79 19.77
C LYS A 35 -4.61 -5.88 20.38
N PHE A 36 -5.13 -6.28 21.54
CA PHE A 36 -6.10 -5.52 22.31
C PHE A 36 -5.45 -4.88 23.54
N PHE A 37 -5.79 -3.61 23.80
CA PHE A 37 -5.29 -2.79 24.89
C PHE A 37 -6.49 -2.36 25.74
N SER A 38 -6.67 -2.98 26.91
CA SER A 38 -7.80 -2.72 27.81
C SER A 38 -7.56 -1.49 28.68
N ASP A 39 -8.56 -0.64 28.82
CA ASP A 39 -8.48 0.58 29.65
C ASP A 39 -8.10 0.25 31.09
N SER A 40 -8.72 -0.77 31.68
CA SER A 40 -8.46 -1.16 33.07
C SER A 40 -7.02 -1.56 33.36
N ARG A 41 -6.29 -2.02 32.34
CA ARG A 41 -4.88 -2.42 32.47
C ARG A 41 -3.95 -1.22 32.38
N TYR A 42 -4.31 -0.21 31.60
CA TYR A 42 -3.48 0.96 31.33
C TYR A 42 -3.98 2.22 32.07
N GLY A 43 -5.00 2.07 32.93
CA GLY A 43 -5.58 3.13 33.75
C GLY A 43 -6.87 3.67 33.14
N ASP A 44 -6.77 4.22 31.94
CA ASP A 44 -7.89 4.83 31.22
C ASP A 44 -7.82 4.62 29.71
N ALA A 45 -8.79 5.19 28.99
CA ALA A 45 -8.87 5.08 27.54
C ALA A 45 -7.72 5.82 26.81
N ASP A 46 -7.21 6.92 27.36
CA ASP A 46 -6.18 7.73 26.69
C ASP A 46 -4.81 7.06 26.81
N ALA A 47 -4.48 6.55 28.01
CA ALA A 47 -3.28 5.75 28.25
C ALA A 47 -3.30 4.45 27.42
N ALA A 48 -4.44 3.76 27.35
CA ALA A 48 -4.57 2.58 26.50
C ALA A 48 -4.44 2.92 25.01
N LEU A 49 -4.89 4.11 24.57
CA LEU A 49 -4.74 4.57 23.20
C LEU A 49 -3.27 4.87 22.87
N ALA A 50 -2.54 5.51 23.78
CA ALA A 50 -1.11 5.80 23.60
C ALA A 50 -0.31 4.51 23.38
N GLU A 51 -0.53 3.49 24.22
CA GLU A 51 0.11 2.18 24.09
C GLU A 51 -0.29 1.45 22.79
N ALA A 52 -1.55 1.58 22.37
CA ALA A 52 -2.02 1.03 21.09
C ALA A 52 -1.35 1.71 19.88
N ILE A 53 -1.07 3.02 19.96
CA ILE A 53 -0.34 3.78 18.94
C ILE A 53 1.11 3.32 18.86
N ILE A 54 1.80 3.24 20.00
CA ILE A 54 3.20 2.77 20.07
C ILE A 54 3.32 1.39 19.43
N TYR A 55 2.49 0.43 19.88
CA TYR A 55 2.50 -0.92 19.32
C TYR A 55 2.19 -0.97 17.83
N ARG A 56 1.26 -0.13 17.33
CA ARG A 56 0.99 -0.05 15.89
C ARG A 56 2.25 0.37 15.14
N ASP A 57 2.91 1.43 15.59
CA ASP A 57 4.06 2.02 14.89
C ASP A 57 5.25 1.06 14.91
N GLU A 58 5.52 0.40 16.04
CA GLU A 58 6.52 -0.67 16.15
C GLU A 58 6.27 -1.82 15.17
N ILE A 59 5.01 -2.27 15.06
CA ILE A 59 4.66 -3.34 14.13
C ILE A 59 4.78 -2.87 12.69
N GLU A 60 4.31 -1.66 12.36
CA GLU A 60 4.43 -1.11 11.01
C GLU A 60 5.90 -0.98 10.59
N GLU A 61 6.78 -0.55 11.48
CA GLU A 61 8.22 -0.52 11.26
C GLU A 61 8.80 -1.92 11.08
N LYS A 62 8.51 -2.84 12.01
CA LYS A 62 8.99 -4.23 11.98
C LYS A 62 8.61 -4.96 10.70
N VAL A 63 7.40 -4.74 10.18
CA VAL A 63 6.93 -5.40 8.96
C VAL A 63 7.26 -4.61 7.68
N GLY A 64 7.94 -3.47 7.78
CA GLY A 64 8.27 -2.64 6.63
C GLY A 64 7.08 -1.89 6.02
N LYS A 65 5.93 -1.80 6.72
CA LYS A 65 4.76 -1.04 6.29
C LYS A 65 4.95 0.46 6.53
N PRO A 66 4.91 1.32 5.49
CA PRO A 66 5.02 2.76 5.71
C PRO A 66 3.79 3.27 6.45
N ARG A 67 3.99 4.17 7.41
CA ARG A 67 2.90 4.85 8.11
C ARG A 67 2.20 5.81 7.13
N THR A 68 1.02 5.42 6.70
CA THR A 68 0.22 6.22 5.75
C THR A 68 -1.26 5.91 5.90
N ASP A 69 -2.09 6.94 5.74
CA ASP A 69 -3.54 6.74 5.72
C ASP A 69 -4.03 6.19 4.36
N ARG A 70 -3.18 6.23 3.33
CA ARG A 70 -3.42 5.62 2.01
C ARG A 70 -3.55 4.10 2.08
N HIS A 71 -4.37 3.52 1.21
CA HIS A 71 -4.41 2.06 1.07
C HIS A 71 -3.13 1.55 0.39
N VAL A 72 -2.33 0.77 1.11
CA VAL A 72 -1.09 0.18 0.59
C VAL A 72 -1.40 -1.20 0.02
N VAL A 73 -1.33 -1.32 -1.31
CA VAL A 73 -1.49 -2.60 -2.00
C VAL A 73 -0.14 -3.31 -2.01
N THR A 74 -0.06 -4.48 -1.39
CA THR A 74 1.18 -5.27 -1.32
C THR A 74 1.16 -6.50 -2.23
N ALA A 75 -0.02 -6.95 -2.64
CA ALA A 75 -0.17 -8.09 -3.54
C ALA A 75 -1.39 -7.90 -4.43
N SER A 76 -1.29 -8.36 -5.68
CA SER A 76 -2.42 -8.48 -6.59
C SER A 76 -2.26 -9.76 -7.40
N PRO A 77 -3.24 -10.67 -7.40
CA PRO A 77 -3.17 -11.91 -8.19
C PRO A 77 -3.16 -11.63 -9.69
N ARG A 78 -3.55 -10.42 -10.11
CA ARG A 78 -3.51 -9.96 -11.50
C ARG A 78 -2.15 -9.42 -11.91
N ASN A 79 -1.21 -9.25 -10.97
CA ASN A 79 0.11 -8.73 -11.28
C ASN A 79 1.02 -9.84 -11.80
N GLN A 80 1.29 -9.82 -13.11
CA GLN A 80 2.17 -10.78 -13.77
C GLN A 80 3.64 -10.30 -13.82
N SER A 81 3.92 -9.03 -13.48
CA SER A 81 5.27 -8.47 -13.58
C SER A 81 6.16 -8.72 -12.36
N GLY A 82 5.59 -9.24 -11.26
CA GLY A 82 6.25 -9.35 -9.96
C GLY A 82 6.39 -8.03 -9.20
N VAL A 83 6.19 -6.86 -9.84
CA VAL A 83 6.32 -5.54 -9.20
C VAL A 83 4.96 -4.86 -9.12
N ILE A 84 4.47 -4.59 -7.90
CA ILE A 84 3.14 -4.01 -7.72
C ILE A 84 3.06 -2.63 -8.36
N GLY A 85 1.99 -2.43 -9.15
CA GLY A 85 1.76 -1.20 -9.88
C GLY A 85 2.49 -1.13 -11.21
N VAL A 86 3.29 -2.13 -11.60
CA VAL A 86 3.87 -2.26 -12.94
C VAL A 86 3.18 -3.42 -13.66
N GLN A 87 2.70 -3.20 -14.87
CA GLN A 87 2.09 -4.26 -15.68
C GLN A 87 2.39 -4.06 -17.17
N ARG A 88 2.63 -5.16 -17.90
CA ARG A 88 2.73 -5.12 -19.36
C ARG A 88 1.32 -4.99 -19.95
N LYS A 89 1.15 -4.10 -20.91
CA LYS A 89 -0.10 -3.87 -21.64
C LYS A 89 0.19 -3.57 -23.10
N THR A 90 -0.66 -4.09 -23.97
CA THR A 90 -0.72 -3.69 -25.38
C THR A 90 -1.70 -2.53 -25.52
N LYS A 91 -1.23 -1.38 -26.00
CA LYS A 91 -2.06 -0.20 -26.27
C LYS A 91 -2.32 -0.12 -27.77
N ARG A 92 -3.59 0.08 -28.13
CA ARG A 92 -4.01 0.35 -29.51
C ARG A 92 -4.12 1.85 -29.71
N SER A 93 -3.45 2.38 -30.73
CA SER A 93 -3.53 3.78 -31.10
C SER A 93 -3.79 3.93 -32.59
N ARG A 94 -4.52 4.98 -32.97
CA ARG A 94 -4.69 5.34 -34.37
C ARG A 94 -3.49 6.17 -34.80
N THR A 95 -2.80 5.70 -35.83
CA THR A 95 -1.77 6.50 -36.49
C THR A 95 -2.39 7.68 -37.23
N ARG A 96 -1.57 8.68 -37.58
CA ARG A 96 -1.98 9.86 -38.36
C ARG A 96 -2.67 9.51 -39.69
N HIS A 97 -2.38 8.33 -40.24
CA HIS A 97 -2.94 7.82 -41.50
C HIS A 97 -4.15 6.88 -41.31
N GLY A 98 -4.74 6.82 -40.11
CA GLY A 98 -5.94 6.01 -39.85
C GLY A 98 -5.69 4.51 -39.62
N LYS A 99 -4.45 4.02 -39.82
CA LYS A 99 -4.08 2.63 -39.53
C LYS A 99 -4.01 2.41 -38.00
N MET A 100 -4.59 1.31 -37.53
CA MET A 100 -4.45 0.88 -36.13
C MET A 100 -3.02 0.37 -35.91
N SER A 101 -2.34 0.93 -34.92
CA SER A 101 -1.03 0.46 -34.47
C SER A 101 -1.17 -0.03 -33.04
N GLU A 102 -0.60 -1.21 -32.79
CA GLU A 102 -0.46 -1.75 -31.45
C GLU A 102 0.96 -1.44 -30.97
N CYS A 103 1.10 -0.97 -29.73
CA CYS A 103 2.38 -0.77 -29.09
C CYS A 103 2.38 -1.38 -27.69
N ASP A 104 3.42 -2.12 -27.38
CA ASP A 104 3.57 -2.70 -26.06
C ASP A 104 4.19 -1.67 -25.11
N VAL A 105 3.64 -1.62 -23.90
CA VAL A 105 4.11 -0.71 -22.86
C VAL A 105 4.13 -1.40 -21.50
N TYR A 106 5.05 -0.98 -20.64
CA TYR A 106 4.91 -1.16 -19.21
C TYR A 106 4.16 0.03 -18.62
N GLU A 107 2.95 -0.21 -18.14
CA GLU A 107 2.15 0.79 -17.43
C GLU A 107 2.51 0.78 -15.94
N ILE A 108 2.83 1.96 -15.42
CA ILE A 108 3.10 2.20 -14.01
C ILE A 108 1.92 2.95 -13.41
N THR A 109 1.33 2.41 -12.34
CA THR A 109 0.21 3.02 -11.61
C THR A 109 0.64 3.33 -10.18
N TRP A 110 0.20 4.47 -9.66
CA TRP A 110 0.39 4.85 -8.25
C TRP A 110 -0.77 5.70 -7.74
N ASN A 111 -0.84 5.87 -6.43
CA ASN A 111 -1.90 6.59 -5.75
C ASN A 111 -1.26 7.73 -4.90
N PRO A 112 -1.12 8.94 -5.46
CA PRO A 112 -0.45 10.03 -4.74
C PRO A 112 -1.24 10.54 -3.53
N GLU A 113 -2.56 10.46 -3.56
CA GLU A 113 -3.48 10.97 -2.54
C GLU A 113 -4.66 10.02 -2.38
N PRO A 114 -5.25 9.88 -1.17
CA PRO A 114 -6.41 9.02 -0.96
C PRO A 114 -7.47 9.18 -2.08
N ASN A 115 -7.83 8.06 -2.71
CA ASN A 115 -8.77 7.98 -3.85
C ASN A 115 -8.31 8.59 -5.20
N VAL A 116 -7.08 9.09 -5.31
CA VAL A 116 -6.51 9.57 -6.58
C VAL A 116 -5.61 8.51 -7.19
N ILE A 117 -5.85 8.13 -8.45
CA ILE A 117 -5.02 7.17 -9.19
C ILE A 117 -4.33 7.89 -10.34
N ARG A 118 -3.00 7.75 -10.42
CA ARG A 118 -2.18 8.26 -11.53
C ARG A 118 -1.50 7.11 -12.26
N ARG A 119 -1.25 7.30 -13.55
CA ARG A 119 -0.60 6.32 -14.42
C ARG A 119 0.41 7.00 -15.34
N THR A 120 1.49 6.30 -15.65
CA THR A 120 2.41 6.62 -16.75
C THR A 120 2.80 5.32 -17.45
N SER A 121 3.50 5.40 -18.58
CA SER A 121 3.95 4.19 -19.29
C SER A 121 5.30 4.37 -19.97
N VAL A 122 6.05 3.27 -20.06
CA VAL A 122 7.30 3.17 -20.81
C VAL A 122 7.06 2.26 -22.01
N SER A 123 7.40 2.72 -23.21
CA SER A 123 7.24 1.94 -24.45
C SER A 123 8.28 0.83 -24.54
N VAL A 124 7.82 -0.39 -24.79
CA VAL A 124 8.66 -1.56 -25.07
C VAL A 124 9.31 -1.41 -26.45
N ASP A 125 8.55 -1.00 -27.46
CA ASP A 125 9.05 -0.82 -28.84
C ASP A 125 10.23 0.16 -28.92
N ARG A 126 10.27 1.16 -28.03
CA ARG A 126 11.34 2.16 -27.99
C ARG A 126 12.62 1.70 -27.30
N TYR A 127 12.52 0.87 -26.25
CA TYR A 127 13.64 0.56 -25.36
C TYR A 127 14.01 -0.93 -25.31
N GLY A 128 13.19 -1.81 -25.88
CA GLY A 128 13.26 -3.25 -25.66
C GLY A 128 12.61 -3.66 -24.33
N GLU A 129 12.27 -4.95 -24.20
CA GLU A 129 11.50 -5.47 -23.06
C GLU A 129 12.22 -5.29 -21.72
N GLU A 130 13.48 -5.74 -21.63
CA GLU A 130 14.24 -5.71 -20.37
C GLU A 130 14.48 -4.29 -19.86
N GLU A 131 14.91 -3.39 -20.74
CA GLU A 131 15.21 -2.00 -20.38
C GLU A 131 13.93 -1.19 -20.11
N ALA A 132 12.84 -1.45 -20.85
CA ALA A 132 11.55 -0.83 -20.55
C ALA A 132 11.03 -1.25 -19.17
N PHE A 133 11.17 -2.53 -18.82
CA PHE A 133 10.79 -3.04 -17.51
C PHE A 133 11.65 -2.44 -16.39
N ARG A 134 12.97 -2.39 -16.57
CA ARG A 134 13.91 -1.77 -15.63
C ARG A 134 13.54 -0.31 -15.36
N ARG A 135 13.28 0.47 -16.41
CA ARG A 135 12.84 1.87 -16.30
C ARG A 135 11.51 2.00 -15.57
N ALA A 136 10.54 1.14 -15.89
CA ALA A 136 9.25 1.12 -15.20
C ALA A 136 9.41 0.88 -13.69
N CYS A 137 10.28 -0.06 -13.30
CA CYS A 137 10.60 -0.34 -11.91
C CYS A 137 11.26 0.85 -11.20
N ILE A 138 12.22 1.53 -11.85
CA ILE A 138 12.87 2.73 -11.31
C ILE A 138 11.85 3.85 -11.09
N ILE A 139 10.98 4.11 -12.08
CA ILE A 139 9.92 5.11 -11.97
C ILE A 139 8.99 4.76 -10.81
N ARG A 140 8.60 3.48 -10.68
CA ARG A 140 7.73 3.01 -9.60
C ARG A 140 8.35 3.24 -8.23
N ARG A 141 9.62 2.85 -8.01
CA ARG A 141 10.35 3.07 -6.75
C ARG A 141 10.44 4.55 -6.40
N LYS A 142 10.76 5.40 -7.37
CA LYS A 142 10.78 6.86 -7.17
C LYS A 142 9.41 7.38 -6.72
N LYS A 143 8.32 6.90 -7.32
CA LYS A 143 6.96 7.26 -6.87
C LYS A 143 6.63 6.76 -5.47
N GLU A 144 7.11 5.58 -5.08
CA GLU A 144 6.95 5.09 -3.72
C GLU A 144 7.70 5.95 -2.70
N GLN A 145 8.94 6.34 -2.99
CA GLN A 145 9.69 7.28 -2.18
C GLN A 145 8.98 8.63 -2.06
N GLU A 146 8.46 9.20 -3.16
CA GLU A 146 7.67 10.45 -3.12
C GLU A 146 6.39 10.32 -2.25
N MET A 147 5.71 9.17 -2.29
CA MET A 147 4.45 8.97 -1.57
C MET A 147 4.64 8.66 -0.09
N TYR A 148 5.65 7.86 0.24
CA TYR A 148 5.82 7.25 1.57
C TYR A 148 7.10 7.69 2.30
N GLY A 149 7.96 8.47 1.64
CA GLY A 149 9.31 8.80 2.15
C GLY A 149 10.29 7.63 2.09
N ARG A 150 9.85 6.44 1.64
CA ARG A 150 10.66 5.22 1.52
C ARG A 150 10.08 4.25 0.50
N GLU A 151 10.87 3.26 0.10
CA GLU A 151 10.42 2.16 -0.77
C GLU A 151 9.60 1.13 0.03
N LEU A 152 8.65 0.47 -0.64
CA LEU A 152 7.90 -0.61 -0.02
C LEU A 152 8.78 -1.86 0.09
N GLN A 153 9.06 -2.29 1.32
CA GLN A 153 9.72 -3.57 1.57
C GLN A 153 8.68 -4.69 1.53
N ILE A 154 8.35 -5.11 0.30
CA ILE A 154 7.53 -6.30 0.07
C ILE A 154 8.51 -7.42 -0.25
N SER A 155 8.72 -8.34 0.69
CA SER A 155 9.42 -9.58 0.38
C SER A 155 8.63 -10.30 -0.72
N ALA A 156 9.28 -10.53 -1.86
CA ALA A 156 8.75 -11.42 -2.88
C ALA A 156 8.59 -12.78 -2.21
N GLY A 157 7.35 -13.25 -2.10
CA GLY A 157 7.09 -14.62 -1.68
C GLY A 157 7.84 -15.54 -2.64
N SER A 158 8.83 -16.24 -2.08
CA SER A 158 9.46 -17.43 -2.64
C SER A 158 8.42 -18.48 -3.01
#